data_AF-A0A8J8CNQ8-F1
#
_entry.id   AF-A0A8J8CNQ8-F1
#
_cell.length_a   1.000
_cell.length_b   1.000
_cell.length_c   1.000
_cell.angle_alpha   90.00
_cell.angle_beta   90.00
_cell.angle_gamma   90.00
#
_symmetry.space_group_name_H-M   'P 1'
#
loop_
_entity.id
_entity.type
_entity.pdbx_description
1 polymer ?
#
loop_
_entity_poly.entity_id
_entity_poly.type
_entity_poly.pdbx_seq_one_letter_code
_entity_poly.pdbx_strand_id
1 'polypeptide(L)'
;MSRKRSNLFRINLAEYFLIMEEGLYKRIAPRPKLLFDNHALVIVSKLDQKVYDFTGFNASEEMQETASKLAKELGTKNNFPVECIFYPEKKIPPEHLQFIEYFADDLYVTKSQLDTSKHYKCYFCEHIVDKFGDSCPSCGKEIHVCFVCDFPVLFGDIIGKCSKCGAVAHLIHFYEWIKTLGMCSKCNEKLSPEGVIPLTEENKEKFF
;
A
#
# COMPACT_ATOMS: atom_id res chain seq x y z
N MET A 1 22.15 -9.62 7.17
CA MET A 1 20.88 -10.39 7.26
C MET A 1 19.73 -9.53 6.71
N SER A 2 18.71 -10.17 6.15
CA SER A 2 17.96 -9.72 4.96
C SER A 2 16.67 -8.92 5.25
N ARG A 3 16.60 -7.67 4.77
CA ARG A 3 15.36 -6.86 4.62
C ARG A 3 14.61 -7.11 3.29
N LYS A 4 15.13 -7.96 2.38
CA LYS A 4 14.62 -8.14 1.00
C LYS A 4 13.35 -9.00 0.84
N ARG A 5 12.80 -9.55 1.92
CA ARG A 5 11.53 -10.31 1.91
C ARG A 5 10.30 -9.42 2.16
N SER A 6 10.48 -8.12 2.42
CA SER A 6 9.62 -7.41 3.35
C SER A 6 8.20 -7.15 2.93
N ASN A 7 7.80 -7.10 1.64
CA ASN A 7 6.45 -6.64 1.23
C ASN A 7 5.58 -7.75 0.58
N LEU A 8 6.16 -8.61 -0.26
CA LEU A 8 5.48 -9.81 -0.78
C LEU A 8 5.32 -10.91 0.29
N PHE A 9 6.20 -10.96 1.32
CA PHE A 9 5.89 -11.75 2.52
C PHE A 9 4.69 -11.17 3.28
N ARG A 10 4.51 -9.84 3.38
CA ARG A 10 3.41 -9.25 4.18
C ARG A 10 2.05 -9.75 3.73
N ILE A 11 1.85 -9.84 2.41
CA ILE A 11 0.59 -10.26 1.80
C ILE A 11 0.31 -11.75 2.03
N ASN A 12 1.32 -12.62 1.91
CA ASN A 12 1.19 -14.05 2.24
C ASN A 12 1.14 -14.32 3.75
N LEU A 13 1.46 -13.32 4.56
CA LEU A 13 1.44 -13.37 6.02
C LEU A 13 0.15 -12.78 6.61
N ALA A 14 -0.75 -12.27 5.77
CA ALA A 14 -2.01 -11.70 6.22
C ALA A 14 -3.19 -12.60 5.82
N GLU A 15 -4.15 -12.74 6.73
CA GLU A 15 -5.44 -13.38 6.48
C GLU A 15 -6.54 -12.32 6.48
N TYR A 16 -7.45 -12.39 5.51
CA TYR A 16 -8.47 -11.38 5.29
C TYR A 16 -9.86 -12.00 5.43
N PHE A 17 -10.72 -11.36 6.21
CA PHE A 17 -12.08 -11.81 6.49
C PHE A 17 -13.06 -10.69 6.19
N LEU A 18 -13.85 -10.86 5.13
CA LEU A 18 -14.92 -9.91 4.79
C LEU A 18 -16.16 -10.25 5.59
N ILE A 19 -16.73 -9.25 6.27
CA ILE A 19 -18.02 -9.35 6.93
C ILE A 19 -19.11 -9.02 5.90
N MET A 20 -20.14 -9.86 5.86
CA MET A 20 -21.32 -9.76 5.00
C MET A 20 -22.49 -9.15 5.81
N GLU A 21 -23.54 -8.67 5.15
CA GLU A 21 -24.65 -7.94 5.78
C GLU A 21 -25.36 -8.73 6.91
N GLU A 22 -25.41 -10.06 6.82
CA GLU A 22 -26.06 -10.95 7.79
C GLU A 22 -25.15 -11.37 8.97
N GLY A 23 -24.10 -10.60 9.26
CA GLY A 23 -23.11 -10.92 10.29
C GLY A 23 -22.29 -12.20 10.00
N LEU A 24 -22.39 -12.75 8.79
CA LEU A 24 -21.55 -13.83 8.31
C LEU A 24 -20.21 -13.29 7.84
N TYR A 25 -19.14 -14.06 7.98
CA TYR A 25 -17.84 -13.69 7.43
C TYR A 25 -17.28 -14.78 6.51
N LYS A 26 -16.54 -14.35 5.48
CA LYS A 26 -15.82 -15.24 4.59
C LYS A 26 -14.36 -14.86 4.54
N ARG A 27 -13.48 -15.88 4.56
CA ARG A 27 -12.07 -15.68 4.24
C ARG A 27 -11.97 -15.34 2.75
N ILE A 28 -11.27 -14.26 2.43
CA ILE A 28 -11.08 -13.80 1.04
C ILE A 28 -9.61 -13.85 0.66
N ALA A 29 -9.36 -14.01 -0.64
CA ALA A 29 -8.04 -13.77 -1.20
C ALA A 29 -7.75 -12.26 -1.14
N PRO A 30 -6.47 -11.86 -1.05
CA PRO A 30 -6.10 -10.46 -1.22
C PRO A 30 -6.61 -9.93 -2.57
N ARG A 31 -7.14 -8.69 -2.60
CA ARG A 31 -7.86 -8.03 -3.73
C ARG A 31 -9.35 -8.35 -3.98
N PRO A 32 -10.23 -8.42 -2.98
CA PRO A 32 -11.65 -8.18 -3.23
C PRO A 32 -11.86 -6.73 -3.71
N LYS A 33 -12.67 -6.50 -4.74
CA LYS A 33 -13.15 -5.14 -5.05
C LYS A 33 -14.09 -4.70 -3.92
N LEU A 34 -13.56 -3.97 -2.93
CA LEU A 34 -14.34 -3.51 -1.78
C LEU A 34 -14.58 -1.99 -1.85
N LEU A 35 -15.83 -1.61 -1.58
CA LEU A 35 -16.21 -0.21 -1.33
C LEU A 35 -16.17 0.03 0.18
N PHE A 36 -15.04 0.49 0.71
CA PHE A 36 -14.77 0.48 2.15
C PHE A 36 -15.79 1.21 3.04
N ASP A 37 -16.59 2.14 2.50
CA ASP A 37 -17.60 2.88 3.30
C ASP A 37 -18.68 1.97 3.90
N ASN A 38 -19.10 0.93 3.16
CA ASN A 38 -20.24 0.08 3.54
C ASN A 38 -19.82 -1.33 3.99
N HIS A 39 -18.53 -1.61 4.08
CA HIS A 39 -18.01 -2.96 4.36
C HIS A 39 -17.27 -2.98 5.69
N ALA A 40 -17.18 -4.17 6.31
CA ALA A 40 -16.27 -4.41 7.42
C ALA A 40 -15.31 -5.55 7.07
N LEU A 41 -14.04 -5.37 7.40
CA LEU A 41 -12.93 -6.23 7.03
C LEU A 41 -12.04 -6.46 8.24
N VAL A 42 -11.81 -7.72 8.60
CA VAL A 42 -10.84 -8.09 9.63
C VAL A 42 -9.59 -8.63 8.96
N ILE A 43 -8.42 -8.10 9.34
CA ILE A 43 -7.12 -8.48 8.80
C ILE A 43 -6.24 -9.02 9.92
N VAL A 44 -5.77 -10.25 9.81
CA VAL A 44 -4.77 -10.81 10.73
C VAL A 44 -3.41 -10.70 10.07
N SER A 45 -2.57 -9.77 10.51
CA SER A 45 -1.23 -9.55 9.96
C SER A 45 -0.17 -10.26 10.82
N LYS A 46 0.41 -11.34 10.32
CA LYS A 46 1.52 -12.04 11.01
C LYS A 46 2.84 -11.28 10.94
N LEU A 47 2.89 -10.21 10.14
CA LEU A 47 4.09 -9.41 9.98
C LEU A 47 4.31 -8.48 11.18
N ASP A 48 3.30 -7.69 11.50
CA ASP A 48 3.31 -6.75 12.64
C ASP A 48 2.72 -7.38 13.91
N GLN A 49 2.24 -8.63 13.80
CA GLN A 49 1.60 -9.37 14.88
C GLN A 49 0.38 -8.63 15.43
N LYS A 50 -0.42 -8.03 14.55
CA LYS A 50 -1.66 -7.34 14.88
C LYS A 50 -2.87 -7.95 14.19
N VAL A 51 -4.04 -7.70 14.76
CA VAL A 51 -5.33 -7.87 14.10
C VAL A 51 -5.95 -6.51 13.89
N TYR A 52 -6.32 -6.20 12.65
CA TYR A 52 -6.96 -4.95 12.30
C TYR A 52 -8.45 -5.18 12.07
N ASP A 53 -9.26 -4.35 12.67
CA ASP A 53 -10.70 -4.23 12.43
C ASP A 53 -10.93 -2.98 11.58
N PHE A 54 -11.04 -3.16 10.27
CA PHE A 54 -11.32 -2.10 9.30
C PHE A 54 -12.82 -2.07 9.03
N THR A 55 -13.54 -1.20 9.74
CA THR A 55 -14.99 -1.10 9.63
C THR A 55 -15.39 0.22 8.99
N GLY A 56 -16.14 0.14 7.89
CA GLY A 56 -16.74 1.28 7.23
C GLY A 56 -17.76 1.98 8.14
N PHE A 57 -17.81 3.30 8.06
CA PHE A 57 -18.67 4.19 8.85
C PHE A 57 -20.14 3.96 8.51
N ASN A 58 -20.41 3.55 7.26
CA ASN A 58 -21.74 3.21 6.79
C ASN A 58 -21.98 1.68 6.80
N ALA A 59 -21.07 0.87 7.36
CA ALA A 59 -21.36 -0.55 7.58
C ALA A 59 -22.51 -0.70 8.58
N SER A 60 -23.40 -1.69 8.37
CA SER A 60 -24.52 -1.94 9.28
C SER A 60 -24.02 -2.26 10.69
N GLU A 61 -24.81 -1.91 11.72
CA GLU A 61 -24.47 -2.20 13.12
C GLU A 61 -24.08 -3.68 13.33
N GLU A 62 -24.82 -4.60 12.70
CA GLU A 62 -24.53 -6.03 12.70
C GLU A 62 -23.14 -6.36 12.11
N MET A 63 -22.75 -5.71 11.03
CA MET A 63 -21.41 -5.87 10.44
C MET A 63 -20.31 -5.33 11.38
N GLN A 64 -20.54 -4.19 12.03
CA GLN A 64 -19.59 -3.60 12.97
C GLN A 64 -19.38 -4.50 14.19
N GLU A 65 -20.48 -4.99 14.78
CA GLU A 65 -20.44 -5.91 15.92
C GLU A 65 -19.73 -7.22 15.55
N THR A 66 -20.04 -7.78 14.38
CA THR A 66 -19.42 -9.01 13.88
C THR A 66 -17.93 -8.82 13.65
N ALA A 67 -17.51 -7.71 13.02
CA ALA A 67 -16.11 -7.39 12.80
C ALA A 67 -15.35 -7.28 14.12
N SER A 68 -15.88 -6.50 15.08
CA SER A 68 -15.27 -6.31 16.39
C SER A 68 -15.14 -7.62 17.17
N LYS A 69 -16.18 -8.45 17.13
CA LYS A 69 -16.17 -9.77 17.77
C LYS A 69 -15.12 -10.69 17.13
N LEU A 70 -15.12 -10.80 15.80
CA LEU A 70 -14.17 -11.62 15.06
C LEU A 70 -12.72 -11.16 15.28
N ALA A 71 -12.47 -9.85 15.27
CA ALA A 71 -11.15 -9.29 15.51
C ALA A 71 -10.63 -9.64 16.90
N LYS A 72 -11.46 -9.55 17.95
CA LYS A 72 -11.13 -9.99 19.31
C LYS A 72 -10.82 -11.49 19.38
N GLU A 73 -11.67 -12.32 18.77
CA GLU A 73 -11.46 -13.79 18.74
C GLU A 73 -10.14 -14.16 18.07
N LEU A 74 -9.86 -13.56 16.91
CA LEU A 74 -8.61 -13.79 16.16
C LEU A 74 -7.39 -13.21 16.89
N GLY A 75 -7.53 -12.06 17.55
CA GLY A 75 -6.50 -11.45 18.38
C GLY A 75 -6.11 -12.37 19.54
N THR A 76 -7.10 -12.88 20.29
CA THR A 76 -6.86 -13.87 21.35
C THR A 76 -6.24 -15.15 20.81
N LYS A 77 -6.77 -15.70 19.71
CA LYS A 77 -6.27 -16.95 19.10
C LYS A 77 -4.81 -16.86 18.68
N ASN A 78 -4.38 -15.71 18.16
CA ASN A 78 -3.01 -15.51 17.68
C ASN A 78 -2.09 -14.84 18.71
N ASN A 79 -2.63 -14.45 19.88
CA ASN A 79 -1.95 -13.60 20.86
C ASN A 79 -1.45 -12.27 20.26
N PHE A 80 -2.27 -11.65 19.42
CA PHE A 80 -2.00 -10.40 18.73
C PHE A 80 -2.91 -9.29 19.26
N PRO A 81 -2.41 -8.06 19.52
CA PRO A 81 -3.26 -6.91 19.83
C PRO A 81 -4.21 -6.58 18.67
N VAL A 82 -5.39 -6.08 19.03
CA VAL A 82 -6.42 -5.63 18.09
C VAL A 82 -6.35 -4.12 17.93
N GLU A 83 -6.40 -3.65 16.69
CA GLU A 83 -6.41 -2.24 16.31
C GLU A 83 -7.65 -1.94 15.47
N CYS A 84 -8.53 -1.09 15.98
CA CYS A 84 -9.78 -0.70 15.32
C CYS A 84 -9.59 0.56 14.49
N ILE A 85 -10.03 0.51 13.24
CA ILE A 85 -9.87 1.57 12.24
C ILE A 85 -11.22 1.79 11.58
N PHE A 86 -11.79 2.98 11.78
CA PHE A 86 -13.06 3.36 11.17
C PHE A 86 -12.82 4.15 9.87
N TYR A 87 -13.57 3.84 8.81
CA TYR A 87 -13.42 4.49 7.50
C TYR A 87 -14.70 5.17 7.03
N PRO A 88 -14.72 6.42 6.54
CA PRO A 88 -13.57 7.30 6.41
C PRO A 88 -13.36 8.08 7.70
N GLU A 89 -12.33 7.74 8.50
CA GLU A 89 -11.80 8.70 9.46
C GLU A 89 -11.10 9.84 8.73
N LYS A 90 -11.21 11.06 9.25
CA LYS A 90 -10.56 12.25 8.68
C LYS A 90 -9.03 12.12 8.54
N LYS A 91 -8.40 11.14 9.21
CA LYS A 91 -6.95 10.86 9.13
C LYS A 91 -6.66 9.37 9.37
N ILE A 92 -6.63 8.59 8.30
CA ILE A 92 -6.00 7.25 8.35
C ILE A 92 -4.48 7.48 8.42
N PRO A 93 -3.76 6.92 9.40
CA PRO A 93 -2.32 7.11 9.46
C PRO A 93 -1.63 6.49 8.22
N PRO A 94 -0.58 7.10 7.67
CA PRO A 94 0.05 6.66 6.42
C PRO A 94 0.48 5.18 6.39
N GLU A 95 0.82 4.62 7.55
CA GLU A 95 1.18 3.22 7.72
C GLU A 95 0.01 2.25 7.47
N HIS A 96 -1.24 2.69 7.68
CA HIS A 96 -2.45 1.89 7.40
C HIS A 96 -2.90 2.01 5.94
N LEU A 97 -2.55 3.11 5.27
CA LEU A 97 -2.83 3.28 3.84
C LEU A 97 -2.16 2.19 2.99
N GLN A 98 -1.03 1.64 3.42
CA GLN A 98 -0.35 0.54 2.71
C GLN A 98 -1.19 -0.74 2.61
N PHE A 99 -2.05 -0.99 3.61
CA PHE A 99 -2.99 -2.10 3.56
C PHE A 99 -4.16 -1.75 2.64
N ILE A 100 -4.73 -0.55 2.79
CA ILE A 100 -5.90 -0.08 2.04
C ILE A 100 -5.61 0.06 0.53
N GLU A 101 -4.47 0.64 0.14
CA GLU A 101 -4.03 0.81 -1.25
C GLU A 101 -3.89 -0.54 -1.97
N TYR A 102 -3.74 -1.65 -1.22
CA TYR A 102 -3.68 -3.00 -1.79
C TYR A 102 -5.05 -3.64 -2.00
N PHE A 103 -6.09 -3.15 -1.32
CA PHE A 103 -7.46 -3.71 -1.39
C PHE A 103 -8.36 -3.00 -2.40
N ALA A 104 -8.02 -1.78 -2.77
CA ALA A 104 -8.84 -1.01 -3.66
C ALA A 104 -7.96 -0.47 -4.79
N ASP A 105 -7.91 -1.22 -5.90
CA ASP A 105 -7.52 -0.68 -7.20
C ASP A 105 -8.27 0.63 -7.47
N ASP A 106 -9.54 0.69 -7.02
CA ASP A 106 -10.36 1.89 -7.09
C ASP A 106 -9.90 2.99 -6.15
N LEU A 107 -9.25 2.78 -4.99
CA LEU A 107 -8.77 3.87 -4.12
C LEU A 107 -7.57 4.61 -4.69
N TYR A 108 -6.81 4.05 -5.62
CA TYR A 108 -5.86 4.86 -6.39
C TYR A 108 -6.60 5.81 -7.34
N VAL A 109 -7.72 5.34 -7.92
CA VAL A 109 -8.64 6.17 -8.70
C VAL A 109 -9.39 7.16 -7.80
N THR A 110 -9.84 6.77 -6.61
CA THR A 110 -10.49 7.63 -5.63
C THR A 110 -9.49 8.58 -4.99
N LYS A 111 -8.20 8.26 -4.86
CA LYS A 111 -7.14 9.22 -4.44
C LYS A 111 -6.87 10.24 -5.54
N SER A 112 -6.91 9.83 -6.82
CA SER A 112 -6.83 10.76 -7.95
C SER A 112 -8.13 11.55 -8.20
N GLN A 113 -9.28 11.09 -7.69
CA GLN A 113 -10.59 11.76 -7.82
C GLN A 113 -11.06 12.50 -6.54
N LEU A 114 -10.58 12.15 -5.35
CA LEU A 114 -10.85 12.81 -4.06
C LEU A 114 -9.84 13.91 -3.75
N ASP A 115 -8.70 13.97 -4.44
CA ASP A 115 -7.78 15.08 -4.26
C ASP A 115 -8.30 16.31 -5.05
N THR A 116 -9.28 16.96 -4.43
CA THR A 116 -9.70 18.32 -4.74
C THR A 116 -8.54 19.26 -4.45
N SER A 117 -7.57 19.33 -5.35
CA SER A 117 -6.62 20.43 -5.47
C SER A 117 -5.80 20.75 -4.20
N LYS A 118 -4.52 20.40 -4.21
CA LYS A 118 -3.42 21.37 -4.41
C LYS A 118 -2.15 20.81 -3.79
N HIS A 119 -1.22 20.37 -4.65
CA HIS A 119 0.19 20.23 -4.36
C HIS A 119 0.68 18.80 -4.11
N TYR A 120 1.16 18.19 -5.20
CA TYR A 120 2.07 17.07 -5.14
C TYR A 120 3.35 17.49 -4.43
N LYS A 121 3.94 16.61 -3.60
CA LYS A 121 5.17 16.93 -2.87
C LYS A 121 6.35 16.20 -3.48
N CYS A 122 7.47 16.91 -3.68
CA CYS A 122 8.72 16.34 -4.14
C CYS A 122 9.16 15.21 -3.21
N TYR A 123 9.53 14.06 -3.77
CA TYR A 123 10.02 12.91 -3.02
C TYR A 123 11.17 13.24 -2.06
N PHE A 124 12.05 14.16 -2.47
CA PHE A 124 13.31 14.44 -1.78
C PHE A 124 13.24 15.55 -0.75
N CYS A 125 12.59 16.67 -1.06
CA CYS A 125 12.57 17.85 -0.19
C CYS A 125 11.17 18.24 0.29
N GLU A 126 10.15 17.44 -0.05
CA GLU A 126 8.75 17.67 0.34
C GLU A 126 8.13 18.95 -0.21
N HIS A 127 8.87 19.71 -1.02
CA HIS A 127 8.40 20.93 -1.63
C HIS A 127 7.21 20.65 -2.55
N ILE A 128 6.25 21.55 -2.50
CA ILE A 128 5.04 21.56 -3.31
C ILE A 128 5.40 21.74 -4.79
N VAL A 129 4.93 20.84 -5.63
CA VAL A 129 5.16 20.81 -7.08
C VAL A 129 3.81 21.05 -7.75
N ASP A 130 3.63 22.25 -8.30
CA ASP A 130 2.36 22.66 -8.94
C ASP A 130 2.18 22.08 -10.35
N LYS A 131 3.28 21.70 -11.00
CA LYS A 131 3.30 21.04 -12.31
C LYS A 131 4.44 20.04 -12.35
N PHE A 132 4.18 18.85 -12.89
CA PHE A 132 5.23 17.88 -13.16
C PHE A 132 6.12 18.40 -14.29
N GLY A 133 7.29 18.91 -13.93
CA GLY A 133 8.42 19.10 -14.84
C GLY A 133 9.46 18.00 -14.63
N ASP A 134 10.54 18.03 -15.40
CA ASP A 134 11.61 17.03 -15.29
C ASP A 134 12.34 17.09 -13.94
N SER A 135 12.28 18.22 -13.23
CA SER A 135 12.95 18.42 -11.94
C SER A 135 12.15 19.26 -10.95
N CYS A 136 12.44 19.07 -9.66
CA CYS A 136 11.84 19.84 -8.58
C CYS A 136 12.41 21.27 -8.54
N PRO A 137 11.56 22.32 -8.51
CA PRO A 137 12.03 23.72 -8.52
C PRO A 137 12.78 24.12 -7.24
N SER A 138 12.60 23.39 -6.14
CA SER A 138 13.24 23.70 -4.85
C SER A 138 14.57 23.00 -4.64
N CYS A 139 14.67 21.70 -4.95
CA CYS A 139 15.92 20.94 -4.73
C CYS A 139 16.69 20.59 -6.00
N GLY A 140 16.14 20.89 -7.19
CA GLY A 140 16.76 20.61 -8.49
C GLY A 140 16.82 19.13 -8.88
N LYS A 141 16.42 18.20 -8.00
CA LYS A 141 16.43 16.76 -8.28
C LYS A 141 15.34 16.38 -9.28
N GLU A 142 15.65 15.39 -10.11
CA GLU A 142 14.73 14.85 -11.11
C GLU A 142 13.45 14.29 -10.47
N ILE A 143 12.30 14.53 -11.09
CA ILE A 143 11.03 13.91 -10.69
C ILE A 143 10.90 12.61 -11.46
N HIS A 144 11.23 11.50 -10.81
CA HIS A 144 11.14 10.20 -11.45
C HIS A 144 9.70 9.81 -11.74
N VAL A 145 9.50 9.21 -12.91
CA VAL A 145 8.24 8.61 -13.33
C VAL A 145 8.33 7.11 -13.17
N CYS A 146 7.30 6.52 -12.59
CA CYS A 146 7.20 5.07 -12.47
C CYS A 146 7.08 4.44 -13.86
N PHE A 147 8.07 3.63 -14.25
CA PHE A 147 8.10 3.03 -15.60
C PHE A 147 6.97 2.03 -15.89
N VAL A 148 6.15 1.68 -14.88
CA VAL A 148 5.05 0.72 -15.01
C VAL A 148 3.71 1.41 -15.23
N CYS A 149 3.44 2.50 -14.50
CA CYS A 149 2.15 3.19 -14.56
C CYS A 149 2.23 4.61 -15.16
N ASP A 150 3.42 5.06 -15.52
CA ASP A 150 3.70 6.41 -16.07
C ASP A 150 3.26 7.58 -15.18
N PHE A 151 3.02 7.32 -13.88
CA PHE A 151 2.77 8.36 -12.88
C PHE A 151 4.05 8.76 -12.14
N PRO A 152 4.18 10.03 -11.73
CA PRO A 152 5.33 10.52 -10.99
C PRO A 152 5.42 9.88 -9.60
N VAL A 153 6.65 9.73 -9.13
CA VAL A 153 6.99 9.29 -7.78
C VAL A 153 7.04 10.50 -6.86
N LEU A 154 6.23 10.47 -5.80
CA LEU A 154 5.98 11.60 -4.90
C LEU A 154 6.26 11.25 -3.45
N PHE A 155 6.39 12.28 -2.63
CA PHE A 155 6.62 12.10 -1.20
C PHE A 155 5.56 11.19 -0.56
N GLY A 156 6.04 10.22 0.23
CA GLY A 156 5.21 9.18 0.84
C GLY A 156 5.12 7.90 0.02
N ASP A 157 5.47 7.92 -1.27
CA ASP A 157 5.47 6.72 -2.10
C ASP A 157 6.55 5.73 -1.64
N ILE A 158 6.18 4.45 -1.66
CA ILE A 158 7.15 3.37 -1.52
C ILE A 158 7.67 3.04 -2.91
N ILE A 159 8.97 3.19 -3.13
CA ILE A 159 9.57 2.98 -4.46
C ILE A 159 10.68 1.93 -4.46
N GLY A 160 10.90 1.35 -5.62
CA GLY A 160 11.96 0.39 -5.88
C GLY A 160 12.77 0.78 -7.11
N LYS A 161 14.04 0.37 -7.12
CA LYS A 161 14.98 0.56 -8.23
C LYS A 161 15.48 -0.76 -8.77
N CYS A 162 15.61 -0.84 -10.09
CA CYS A 162 16.23 -1.98 -10.75
C CYS A 162 17.71 -2.07 -10.36
N SER A 163 18.15 -3.20 -9.80
CA SER A 163 19.57 -3.42 -9.48
C SER A 163 20.49 -3.47 -10.70
N LYS A 164 19.93 -3.55 -11.92
CA LYS A 164 20.69 -3.62 -13.18
C LYS A 164 20.82 -2.26 -13.85
N CYS A 165 19.70 -1.59 -14.13
CA CYS A 165 19.69 -0.35 -14.91
C CYS A 165 19.32 0.90 -14.09
N GLY A 166 18.92 0.74 -12.84
CA GLY A 166 18.53 1.86 -12.01
C GLY A 166 17.16 2.48 -12.30
N ALA A 167 16.33 1.89 -13.17
CA ALA A 167 14.98 2.36 -13.41
C ALA A 167 14.13 2.33 -12.12
N VAL A 168 13.31 3.36 -11.91
CA VAL A 168 12.51 3.59 -10.71
C VAL A 168 11.04 3.32 -10.99
N ALA A 169 10.37 2.66 -10.05
CA ALA A 169 8.92 2.48 -10.08
C ALA A 169 8.36 2.46 -8.66
N HIS A 170 7.05 2.72 -8.53
CA HIS A 170 6.31 2.37 -7.32
C HIS A 170 6.55 0.89 -7.00
N LEU A 171 6.90 0.60 -5.76
CA LEU A 171 7.44 -0.70 -5.37
C LEU A 171 6.45 -1.84 -5.64
N ILE A 172 5.15 -1.57 -5.45
CA ILE A 172 4.06 -2.51 -5.73
C ILE A 172 4.01 -2.83 -7.23
N HIS A 173 3.89 -1.80 -8.09
CA HIS A 173 3.86 -1.97 -9.54
C HIS A 173 5.11 -2.71 -10.05
N PHE A 174 6.29 -2.41 -9.50
CA PHE A 174 7.52 -3.08 -9.86
C PHE A 174 7.47 -4.59 -9.50
N TYR A 175 7.07 -4.94 -8.28
CA TYR A 175 7.00 -6.35 -7.88
C TYR A 175 5.98 -7.14 -8.69
N GLU A 176 4.82 -6.55 -8.99
CA GLU A 176 3.80 -7.20 -9.81
C GLU A 176 4.28 -7.44 -11.23
N TRP A 177 4.97 -6.46 -11.80
CA TRP A 177 5.62 -6.59 -13.10
C TRP A 177 6.62 -7.74 -13.14
N ILE A 178 7.53 -7.78 -12.17
CA ILE A 178 8.54 -8.84 -12.06
C ILE A 178 7.90 -10.20 -11.83
N LYS A 179 6.86 -10.30 -10.99
CA LYS A 179 6.17 -11.57 -10.75
C LYS A 179 5.56 -12.12 -12.04
N THR A 180 5.05 -11.23 -12.89
CA THR A 180 4.38 -11.61 -14.14
C THR A 180 5.36 -11.95 -15.25
N LEU A 181 6.41 -11.13 -15.44
CA LEU A 181 7.30 -11.24 -16.60
C LEU A 181 8.72 -11.73 -16.26
N GLY A 182 9.13 -11.69 -14.99
CA GLY A 182 10.47 -12.09 -14.55
C GLY A 182 11.61 -11.20 -15.06
N MET A 183 11.31 -9.99 -15.55
CA MET A 183 12.28 -9.06 -16.16
C MET A 183 11.93 -7.59 -15.89
N CYS A 184 12.92 -6.71 -15.97
CA CYS A 184 12.70 -5.26 -15.91
C CYS A 184 12.16 -4.73 -17.25
N SER A 185 11.06 -3.98 -17.27
CA SER A 185 10.53 -3.43 -18.54
C SER A 185 11.46 -2.40 -19.19
N LYS A 186 12.34 -1.76 -18.40
CA LYS A 186 13.14 -0.66 -18.90
C LYS A 186 14.45 -1.09 -19.55
N CYS A 187 15.10 -2.14 -19.02
CA CYS A 187 16.34 -2.67 -19.58
C CYS A 187 16.22 -4.10 -20.12
N ASN A 188 15.06 -4.75 -20.00
CA ASN A 188 14.77 -6.11 -20.45
C ASN A 188 15.65 -7.21 -19.82
N GLU A 189 16.45 -6.87 -18.81
CA GLU A 189 17.25 -7.83 -18.06
C GLU A 189 16.36 -8.68 -17.16
N LYS A 190 16.69 -9.97 -17.06
CA LYS A 190 16.04 -10.90 -16.13
C LYS A 190 16.24 -10.40 -14.70
N LEU A 191 15.16 -10.30 -13.96
CA LEU A 191 15.17 -9.72 -12.63
C LEU A 191 14.27 -10.56 -11.71
N SER A 192 14.83 -11.07 -10.62
CA SER A 192 14.05 -11.66 -9.54
C SER A 192 13.60 -10.56 -8.56
N PRO A 193 12.63 -10.83 -7.66
CA PRO A 193 12.22 -9.86 -6.65
C PRO A 193 13.38 -9.30 -5.81
N GLU A 194 14.41 -10.10 -5.52
CA GLU A 194 15.61 -9.66 -4.79
C GLU A 194 16.46 -8.66 -5.57
N GLY A 195 16.27 -8.60 -6.89
CA GLY A 195 16.88 -7.62 -7.79
C GLY A 195 16.22 -6.25 -7.74
N VAL A 196 15.09 -6.09 -7.03
CA VAL A 196 14.53 -4.78 -6.70
C VAL A 196 15.19 -4.27 -5.43
N ILE A 197 15.75 -3.07 -5.50
CA ILE A 197 16.32 -2.37 -4.36
C ILE A 197 15.25 -1.39 -3.86
N PRO A 198 14.61 -1.63 -2.71
CA PRO A 198 13.66 -0.67 -2.16
C PRO A 198 14.39 0.59 -1.69
N LEU A 199 13.80 1.75 -1.95
CA LEU A 199 14.26 3.01 -1.38
C LEU A 199 13.67 3.15 0.03
N THR A 200 14.54 3.46 0.98
CA THR A 200 14.25 3.68 2.39
C THR A 200 14.89 4.99 2.82
N GLU A 201 14.40 5.64 3.87
CA GLU A 201 15.02 6.89 4.36
C GLU A 201 16.53 6.74 4.64
N GLU A 202 16.99 5.57 5.11
CA GLU A 202 18.42 5.29 5.34
C GLU A 202 19.30 5.32 4.07
N ASN A 203 18.71 5.10 2.89
CA ASN A 203 19.44 5.00 1.62
C ASN A 203 19.04 6.05 0.58
N LYS A 204 18.10 6.94 0.93
CA LYS A 204 17.50 7.95 0.04
C LYS A 204 18.52 8.89 -0.61
N GLU A 205 19.55 9.29 0.14
CA GLU A 205 20.60 10.19 -0.38
C GLU A 205 21.59 9.49 -1.32
N LYS A 206 21.80 8.18 -1.15
CA LYS A 206 22.75 7.41 -1.97
C LYS A 206 22.09 6.83 -3.23
N PHE A 207 20.79 7.07 -3.38
CA PHE A 207 19.96 6.36 -4.34
C PHE A 207 19.97 7.00 -5.73
N PHE A 208 20.28 8.30 -5.80
CA PHE A 208 20.30 9.14 -6.98
C PHE A 208 21.54 10.01 -7.00
#